data_AF-A0ABD5PC80-F1
#
_entry.id   AF-A0ABD5PC80-F1
#
_cell.length_a   1.000
_cell.length_b   1.000
_cell.length_c   1.000
_cell.angle_alpha   90.00
_cell.angle_beta   90.00
_cell.angle_gamma   90.00
#
_symmetry.space_group_name_H-M   'P 1'
#
loop_
_entity.id
_entity.type
_entity.pdbx_description
1 polymer ?
#
loop_
_entity_poly.entity_id
_entity_poly.type
_entity_poly.pdbx_seq_one_letter_code
_entity_poly.pdbx_strand_id
1 'polypeptide(L)'
;MPLYALEDLDDALDVTRGFLTPVDRSVWVKLAVVAFFIGGPGANANSVQYTVGGDGNGGVPPGEPIPGLGADLWLVVAAAVAVALVVALAFAVVGSVMEFVFVESLRTETVTVRRYWSRYWRQGLRLFGFRLVVGLFVLGSVLLLSAPLLLSLFGVGGLDGAFPVVLLVVLVPLFVVLALVAGLVNGFTTVFVVPVMMLRGGGVLAGWRRLWPTVVAHWTQYLAYAVVSFLLSILGGVLVGVVTVVAAVVLLIPFGLLFALGIGALAVAEPVGIGVLVVVGVAFGVTLLAVAALVQVPVQTYLRYYALMVLGDVDADLDLVAEQRAAVRSAGPSGESV
;
A
#
# COMPACT_ATOMS: atom_id res chain seq x y z
N MET A 1 -6.11 -6.47 33.28
CA MET A 1 -5.04 -5.56 32.78
C MET A 1 -5.68 -4.72 31.71
N PRO A 2 -5.64 -3.38 31.79
CA PRO A 2 -6.17 -2.53 30.72
C PRO A 2 -5.45 -2.89 29.41
N LEU A 3 -6.20 -2.96 28.32
CA LEU A 3 -5.65 -3.19 26.99
C LEU A 3 -5.14 -1.85 26.47
N TYR A 4 -3.84 -1.58 26.59
CA TYR A 4 -3.20 -0.36 26.06
C TYR A 4 -3.59 -0.08 24.60
N ALA A 5 -3.75 -1.14 23.80
CA ALA A 5 -4.22 -1.07 22.41
C ALA A 5 -5.60 -0.36 22.23
N LEU A 6 -6.44 -0.30 23.28
CA LEU A 6 -7.71 0.44 23.24
C LEU A 6 -7.55 1.89 23.71
N GLU A 7 -6.69 2.14 24.69
CA GLU A 7 -6.41 3.51 25.17
C GLU A 7 -5.63 4.31 24.12
N ASP A 8 -4.70 3.65 23.41
CA ASP A 8 -3.90 4.24 22.34
C ASP A 8 -4.72 4.64 21.10
N LEU A 9 -5.96 4.14 20.95
CA LEU A 9 -6.82 4.50 19.83
C LEU A 9 -7.25 5.97 19.89
N ASP A 10 -7.63 6.43 21.09
CA ASP A 10 -8.09 7.81 21.31
C ASP A 10 -6.89 8.76 21.35
N ASP A 11 -5.81 8.38 22.04
CA ASP A 11 -4.55 9.14 22.06
C ASP A 11 -4.01 9.37 20.63
N ALA A 12 -4.00 8.33 19.80
CA ALA A 12 -3.55 8.43 18.41
C ALA A 12 -4.46 9.32 17.56
N LEU A 13 -5.76 9.36 17.87
CA LEU A 13 -6.72 10.21 17.16
C LEU A 13 -6.46 11.68 17.48
N ASP A 14 -6.21 11.98 18.74
CA ASP A 14 -5.96 13.35 19.20
C ASP A 14 -4.61 13.87 18.71
N VAL A 15 -3.54 13.06 18.74
CA VAL A 15 -2.25 13.44 18.13
C VAL A 15 -2.40 13.63 16.61
N THR A 16 -3.14 12.76 15.93
CA THR A 16 -3.38 12.91 14.48
C THR A 16 -4.12 14.20 14.16
N ARG A 17 -5.16 14.54 14.94
CA ARG A 17 -5.90 15.79 14.80
C ARG A 17 -5.00 16.99 15.06
N GLY A 18 -4.24 16.98 16.17
CA GLY A 18 -3.30 18.04 16.52
C GLY A 18 -2.22 18.26 15.47
N PHE A 19 -1.70 17.19 14.86
CA PHE A 19 -0.69 17.31 13.81
C PHE A 19 -1.26 17.83 12.47
N LEU A 20 -2.46 17.41 12.10
CA LEU A 20 -3.10 17.81 10.85
C LEU A 20 -3.85 19.14 10.92
N THR A 21 -3.99 19.72 12.12
CA THR A 21 -4.64 21.01 12.37
C THR A 21 -3.68 21.98 13.08
N PRO A 22 -3.43 23.18 12.53
CA PRO A 22 -4.14 23.84 11.43
C PRO A 22 -3.80 23.28 10.04
N VAL A 23 -4.76 23.42 9.10
CA VAL A 23 -4.63 22.88 7.74
C VAL A 23 -3.60 23.69 6.93
N ASP A 24 -2.34 23.27 6.99
CA ASP A 24 -1.27 23.81 6.15
C ASP A 24 -1.18 23.04 4.82
N ARG A 25 -1.45 23.75 3.71
CA ARG A 25 -1.41 23.19 2.35
C ARG A 25 -0.08 22.50 2.03
N SER A 26 1.04 23.05 2.51
CA SER A 26 2.37 22.52 2.23
C SER A 26 2.62 21.19 2.95
N VAL A 27 2.10 21.04 4.17
CA VAL A 27 2.15 19.81 4.97
C VAL A 27 1.29 18.74 4.29
N TRP A 28 0.03 19.08 3.99
CA TRP A 28 -0.92 18.16 3.36
C TRP A 28 -0.44 17.65 2.00
N VAL A 29 0.08 18.53 1.12
CA VAL A 29 0.59 18.11 -0.19
C VAL A 29 1.81 17.19 -0.05
N LYS A 30 2.76 17.52 0.83
CA LYS A 30 3.93 16.66 1.06
C LYS A 30 3.53 15.31 1.64
N LEU A 31 2.61 15.29 2.61
CA LEU A 31 2.09 14.05 3.19
C LEU A 31 1.29 13.24 2.17
N ALA A 32 0.54 13.87 1.27
CA ALA A 32 -0.15 13.16 0.19
C ALA A 32 0.84 12.48 -0.76
N VAL A 33 1.93 13.16 -1.12
CA VAL A 33 3.01 12.54 -1.92
C VAL A 33 3.62 11.36 -1.17
N VAL A 34 3.92 11.51 0.12
CA VAL A 34 4.44 10.41 0.96
C VAL A 34 3.44 9.25 1.03
N ALA A 35 2.17 9.53 1.33
CA ALA A 35 1.10 8.56 1.45
C ALA A 35 0.82 7.83 0.14
N PHE A 36 0.95 8.50 -1.00
CA PHE A 36 0.81 7.89 -2.33
C PHE A 36 1.88 6.81 -2.57
N PHE A 37 3.13 7.04 -2.16
CA PHE A 37 4.20 6.06 -2.34
C PHE A 37 4.16 4.93 -1.30
N ILE A 38 3.64 5.20 -0.08
CA ILE A 38 3.47 4.19 0.96
C ILE A 38 2.25 3.31 0.68
N GLY A 39 1.13 3.91 0.28
CA GLY A 39 -0.14 3.24 0.02
C GLY A 39 -0.33 2.73 -1.41
N GLY A 40 0.65 2.94 -2.29
CA GLY A 40 0.57 2.69 -3.72
C GLY A 40 0.26 1.23 -4.13
N PRO A 41 0.06 0.97 -5.44
CA PRO A 41 -0.51 -0.27 -5.97
C PRO A 41 0.21 -1.58 -5.60
N GLY A 42 1.44 -1.51 -5.08
CA GLY A 42 2.19 -2.69 -4.61
C GLY A 42 2.14 -2.95 -3.11
N ALA A 43 1.67 -1.99 -2.29
CA ALA A 43 1.67 -2.10 -0.83
C ALA A 43 0.34 -2.65 -0.28
N ASN A 44 -0.76 -2.42 -0.99
CA ASN A 44 -2.08 -2.92 -0.64
C ASN A 44 -2.50 -3.97 -1.68
N ALA A 45 -2.58 -5.24 -1.27
CA ALA A 45 -3.15 -6.34 -2.06
C ALA A 45 -4.65 -6.12 -2.41
N ASN A 46 -5.27 -5.05 -1.87
CA ASN A 46 -6.63 -4.60 -2.16
C ASN A 46 -6.70 -3.48 -3.21
N SER A 47 -5.59 -3.12 -3.86
CA SER A 47 -5.63 -2.05 -4.87
C SER A 47 -6.32 -2.53 -6.14
N VAL A 48 -7.55 -2.06 -6.32
CA VAL A 48 -8.28 -1.95 -7.60
C VAL A 48 -8.23 -3.24 -8.43
N GLN A 49 -9.18 -4.16 -8.19
CA GLN A 49 -9.54 -5.13 -9.21
C GLN A 49 -10.01 -4.37 -10.44
N TYR A 50 -9.13 -4.22 -11.44
CA TYR A 50 -9.53 -3.88 -12.79
C TYR A 50 -10.31 -5.07 -13.34
N THR A 51 -11.61 -5.12 -13.05
CA THR A 51 -12.52 -5.90 -13.87
C THR A 51 -12.56 -5.19 -15.22
N VAL A 52 -11.69 -5.63 -16.14
CA VAL A 52 -11.91 -5.37 -17.56
C VAL A 52 -13.28 -5.97 -17.85
N GLY A 53 -14.28 -5.09 -18.02
CA GLY A 53 -15.63 -5.48 -18.41
C GLY A 53 -15.55 -6.12 -19.79
N GLY A 54 -15.28 -7.41 -19.83
CA GLY A 54 -15.58 -8.24 -20.98
C GLY A 54 -17.07 -8.47 -20.96
N ASP A 55 -17.82 -7.68 -21.73
CA ASP A 55 -19.19 -8.03 -22.07
C ASP A 55 -19.17 -9.43 -22.72
N GLY A 56 -19.60 -10.42 -21.94
CA GLY A 56 -19.62 -11.84 -22.29
C GLY A 56 -20.72 -12.19 -23.29
N ASN A 57 -20.78 -11.46 -24.42
CA ASN A 57 -21.70 -11.78 -25.51
C ASN A 57 -21.12 -11.55 -26.93
N GLY A 58 -19.80 -11.46 -27.06
CA GLY A 58 -19.10 -11.60 -28.34
C GLY A 58 -18.43 -12.96 -28.40
N GLY A 59 -18.99 -13.91 -29.16
CA GLY A 59 -18.28 -15.14 -29.49
C GLY A 59 -16.96 -14.76 -30.16
N VAL A 60 -15.85 -14.96 -29.46
CA VAL A 60 -14.50 -14.79 -30.02
C VAL A 60 -14.36 -15.88 -31.09
N PRO A 61 -14.28 -15.53 -32.39
CA PRO A 61 -13.93 -16.51 -33.42
C PRO A 61 -12.56 -17.10 -33.05
N PRO A 62 -12.28 -18.39 -33.29
CA PRO A 62 -10.94 -18.92 -33.12
C PRO A 62 -9.99 -18.03 -33.93
N GLY A 63 -9.06 -17.37 -33.24
CA GLY A 63 -8.25 -16.32 -33.82
C GLY A 63 -7.51 -16.82 -35.06
N GLU A 64 -7.82 -16.22 -36.22
CA GLU A 64 -6.87 -16.24 -37.32
C GLU A 64 -5.58 -15.58 -36.82
N PRO A 65 -4.41 -16.22 -37.02
CA PRO A 65 -3.14 -15.58 -36.73
C PRO A 65 -3.06 -14.30 -37.56
N ILE A 66 -2.99 -13.14 -36.90
CA ILE A 66 -2.74 -11.86 -37.58
C ILE A 66 -1.40 -12.03 -38.34
N PRO A 67 -1.38 -11.99 -39.69
CA PRO A 67 -0.18 -12.34 -40.43
C PRO A 67 0.93 -11.34 -40.14
N GLY A 68 2.05 -11.80 -39.57
CA GLY A 68 3.28 -11.02 -39.39
C GLY A 68 3.67 -10.65 -37.95
N LEU A 69 2.88 -11.01 -36.93
CA LEU A 69 3.12 -10.60 -35.52
C LEU A 69 3.64 -11.72 -34.60
N GLY A 70 4.26 -12.78 -35.14
CA GLY A 70 4.61 -13.97 -34.37
C GLY A 70 5.74 -13.77 -33.35
N ALA A 71 6.86 -13.14 -33.75
CA ALA A 71 8.01 -12.91 -32.87
C ALA A 71 8.03 -11.46 -32.33
N ASP A 72 7.65 -10.49 -33.16
CA ASP A 72 7.66 -9.07 -32.80
C ASP A 72 6.68 -8.73 -31.67
N LEU A 73 5.53 -9.41 -31.59
CA LEU A 73 4.56 -9.19 -30.51
C LEU A 73 5.07 -9.70 -29.17
N TRP A 74 5.72 -10.87 -29.11
CA TRP A 74 6.34 -11.36 -27.88
C TRP A 74 7.48 -10.47 -27.41
N LEU A 75 8.25 -9.88 -28.34
CA LEU A 75 9.27 -8.89 -28.01
C LEU A 75 8.66 -7.60 -27.46
N VAL A 76 7.56 -7.11 -28.06
CA VAL A 76 6.83 -5.93 -27.55
C VAL A 76 6.24 -6.20 -26.17
N VAL A 77 5.63 -7.37 -25.96
CA VAL A 77 5.08 -7.78 -24.65
C VAL A 77 6.20 -7.91 -23.62
N ALA A 78 7.31 -8.58 -23.96
CA ALA A 78 8.45 -8.72 -23.07
C ALA A 78 9.05 -7.35 -22.72
N ALA A 79 9.17 -6.44 -23.69
CA ALA A 79 9.61 -5.07 -23.47
C ALA A 79 8.65 -4.29 -22.56
N ALA A 80 7.33 -4.40 -22.79
CA ALA A 80 6.32 -3.76 -21.95
C ALA A 80 6.35 -4.29 -20.51
N VAL A 81 6.48 -5.60 -20.33
CA VAL A 81 6.63 -6.24 -19.01
C VAL A 81 7.92 -5.80 -18.34
N ALA A 82 9.04 -5.72 -19.07
CA ALA A 82 10.31 -5.25 -18.54
C ALA A 82 10.22 -3.78 -18.08
N VAL A 83 9.60 -2.91 -18.88
CA VAL A 83 9.36 -1.51 -18.50
C VAL A 83 8.46 -1.43 -17.26
N ALA A 84 7.34 -2.17 -17.24
CA ALA A 84 6.44 -2.21 -16.09
C ALA A 84 7.15 -2.70 -14.83
N LEU A 85 8.02 -3.72 -14.94
CA LEU A 85 8.83 -4.23 -13.83
C LEU A 85 9.83 -3.17 -13.32
N VAL A 86 10.53 -2.47 -14.21
CA VAL A 86 11.45 -1.39 -13.83
C VAL A 86 10.71 -0.28 -13.10
N VAL A 87 9.55 0.13 -13.61
CA VAL A 87 8.69 1.13 -12.96
C VAL A 87 8.25 0.62 -11.59
N ALA A 88 7.76 -0.62 -11.47
CA ALA A 88 7.33 -1.19 -10.20
C ALA A 88 8.48 -1.24 -9.17
N LEU A 89 9.69 -1.63 -9.59
CA LEU A 89 10.87 -1.65 -8.73
C LEU A 89 11.28 -0.23 -8.30
N ALA A 90 11.25 0.75 -9.20
CA ALA A 90 11.53 2.13 -8.88
C ALA A 90 10.52 2.67 -7.84
N PHE A 91 9.23 2.41 -8.04
CA PHE A 91 8.18 2.75 -7.09
C PHE A 91 8.39 2.08 -5.73
N ALA A 92 8.76 0.80 -5.70
CA ALA A 92 9.02 0.06 -4.47
C ALA A 92 10.24 0.58 -3.70
N VAL A 93 11.30 1.02 -4.39
CA VAL A 93 12.45 1.69 -3.77
C VAL A 93 12.02 3.02 -3.16
N VAL A 94 11.29 3.84 -3.92
CA VAL A 94 10.80 5.15 -3.45
C VAL A 94 9.90 4.97 -2.24
N GLY A 95 8.91 4.07 -2.32
CA GLY A 95 8.00 3.75 -1.22
C GLY A 95 8.74 3.31 0.03
N SER A 96 9.75 2.44 -0.11
CA SER A 96 10.55 1.96 1.03
C SER A 96 11.31 3.08 1.74
N VAL A 97 11.71 4.14 1.03
CA VAL A 97 12.36 5.31 1.64
C VAL A 97 11.33 6.27 2.23
N MET A 98 10.18 6.44 1.56
CA MET A 98 9.08 7.28 2.04
C MET A 98 8.53 6.83 3.39
N GLU A 99 8.57 5.53 3.71
CA GLU A 99 8.25 5.01 5.05
C GLU A 99 9.05 5.69 6.17
N PHE A 100 10.36 5.85 5.97
CA PHE A 100 11.23 6.52 6.95
C PHE A 100 10.97 8.02 7.00
N VAL A 101 10.73 8.64 5.84
CA VAL A 101 10.36 10.06 5.75
C VAL A 101 9.06 10.32 6.50
N PHE A 102 8.09 9.42 6.39
CA PHE A 102 6.81 9.50 7.06
C PHE A 102 6.97 9.41 8.57
N VAL A 103 7.63 8.36 9.06
CA VAL A 103 7.87 8.17 10.50
C VAL A 103 8.63 9.36 11.10
N GLU A 104 9.67 9.85 10.43
CA GLU A 104 10.41 11.03 10.93
C GLU A 104 9.54 12.30 10.91
N SER A 105 8.67 12.45 9.90
CA SER A 105 7.73 13.58 9.84
C SER A 105 6.71 13.55 10.96
N LEU A 106 6.22 12.37 11.33
CA LEU A 106 5.30 12.20 12.47
C LEU A 106 6.00 12.45 13.81
N ARG A 107 7.24 11.99 13.95
CA ARG A 107 8.03 12.19 15.16
C ARG A 107 8.38 13.65 15.41
N THR A 108 8.73 14.38 14.36
CA THR A 108 9.22 15.76 14.45
C THR A 108 8.13 16.81 14.22
N GLU A 109 6.90 16.38 13.92
CA GLU A 109 5.77 17.21 13.52
C GLU A 109 6.10 18.23 12.41
N THR A 110 7.13 17.94 11.60
CA THR A 110 7.59 18.81 10.53
C THR A 110 7.89 18.01 9.27
N VAL A 111 7.38 18.47 8.13
CA VAL A 111 7.46 17.70 6.88
C VAL A 111 8.57 18.25 5.97
N THR A 112 9.74 17.59 6.00
CA THR A 112 10.91 17.94 5.17
C THR A 112 11.42 16.77 4.31
N VAL A 113 10.66 16.44 3.25
CA VAL A 113 10.90 15.26 2.37
C VAL A 113 12.35 15.15 1.90
N ARG A 114 12.93 16.20 1.29
CA ARG A 114 14.29 16.14 0.72
C ARG A 114 15.37 15.86 1.77
N ARG A 115 15.26 16.46 2.96
CA ARG A 115 16.25 16.29 4.04
C ARG A 115 16.18 14.88 4.59
N TYR A 116 14.98 14.42 4.95
CA TYR A 116 14.77 13.07 5.51
C TYR A 116 15.12 11.97 4.50
N TRP A 117 14.78 12.17 3.23
CA TRP A 117 15.17 11.26 2.15
C TRP A 117 16.68 11.04 2.11
N SER A 118 17.48 12.11 2.07
CA SER A 118 18.94 12.00 2.01
C SER A 118 19.55 11.29 3.23
N ARG A 119 18.92 11.44 4.40
CA ARG A 119 19.34 10.81 5.65
C ARG A 119 19.03 9.31 5.68
N TYR A 120 17.85 8.92 5.19
CA TYR A 120 17.34 7.56 5.32
C TYR A 120 17.40 6.71 4.05
N TRP A 121 17.87 7.24 2.91
CA TRP A 121 17.96 6.50 1.65
C TRP A 121 18.66 5.14 1.77
N ARG A 122 19.76 5.05 2.52
CA ARG A 122 20.49 3.78 2.76
C ARG A 122 19.67 2.77 3.57
N GLN A 123 18.89 3.25 4.55
CA GLN A 123 18.01 2.40 5.36
C GLN A 123 16.78 1.96 4.56
N GLY A 124 16.20 2.85 3.77
CA GLY A 124 15.13 2.53 2.83
C GLY A 124 15.56 1.51 1.77
N LEU A 125 16.79 1.59 1.27
CA LEU A 125 17.31 0.58 0.33
C LEU A 125 17.51 -0.80 0.99
N ARG A 126 17.91 -0.83 2.26
CA ARG A 126 17.97 -2.08 3.05
C ARG A 126 16.58 -2.68 3.27
N LEU A 127 15.57 -1.83 3.54
CA LEU A 127 14.18 -2.25 3.65
C LEU A 127 13.66 -2.81 2.32
N PHE A 128 13.92 -2.10 1.22
CA PHE A 128 13.58 -2.56 -0.13
C PHE A 128 14.22 -3.91 -0.44
N GLY A 129 15.52 -4.08 -0.17
CA GLY A 129 16.21 -5.36 -0.40
C GLY A 129 15.59 -6.51 0.40
N PHE A 130 15.21 -6.28 1.66
CA PHE A 130 14.48 -7.27 2.45
C PHE A 130 13.10 -7.59 1.85
N ARG A 131 12.32 -6.57 1.49
CA ARG A 131 11.01 -6.73 0.84
C ARG A 131 11.12 -7.47 -0.49
N LEU A 132 12.16 -7.21 -1.27
CA LEU A 132 12.44 -7.88 -2.54
C LEU A 132 12.73 -9.38 -2.32
N VAL A 133 13.54 -9.72 -1.31
CA VAL A 133 13.83 -11.13 -0.95
C VAL A 133 12.56 -11.84 -0.50
N VAL A 134 11.76 -11.23 0.37
CA VAL A 134 10.48 -11.81 0.81
C VAL A 134 9.51 -11.96 -0.37
N GLY A 135 9.41 -10.93 -1.23
CA GLY A 135 8.57 -10.97 -2.43
C GLY A 135 8.99 -12.06 -3.41
N LEU A 136 10.30 -12.22 -3.65
CA LEU A 136 10.83 -13.27 -4.50
C LEU A 136 10.62 -14.67 -3.90
N PHE A 137 10.74 -14.80 -2.57
CA PHE A 137 10.43 -16.05 -1.88
C PHE A 137 8.95 -16.43 -2.03
N VAL A 138 8.03 -15.47 -1.85
CA VAL A 138 6.59 -15.69 -2.04
C VAL A 138 6.29 -16.05 -3.49
N LEU A 139 6.82 -15.29 -4.46
CA LEU A 139 6.63 -15.54 -5.88
C LEU A 139 7.18 -16.91 -6.30
N GLY A 140 8.39 -17.27 -5.84
CA GLY A 140 8.97 -18.59 -6.07
C GLY A 140 8.16 -19.72 -5.44
N SER A 141 7.63 -19.52 -4.22
CA SER A 141 6.74 -20.48 -3.56
C SER A 141 5.45 -20.67 -4.35
N VAL A 142 4.83 -19.57 -4.81
CA VAL A 142 3.60 -19.63 -5.60
C VAL A 142 3.83 -20.37 -6.92
N LEU A 143 4.90 -20.03 -7.65
CA LEU A 143 5.26 -20.71 -8.90
C LEU A 143 5.53 -22.20 -8.68
N LEU A 144 6.27 -22.56 -7.63
CA LEU A 144 6.59 -23.95 -7.31
C LEU A 144 5.33 -24.75 -6.98
N LEU A 145 4.46 -24.20 -6.14
CA LEU A 145 3.23 -24.87 -5.71
C LEU A 145 2.18 -24.95 -6.82
N SER A 146 2.14 -23.96 -7.71
CA SER A 146 1.23 -23.95 -8.86
C SER A 146 1.76 -24.73 -10.07
N ALA A 147 3.02 -25.14 -10.09
CA ALA A 147 3.62 -25.84 -11.23
C ALA A 147 2.81 -27.07 -11.71
N PRO A 148 2.31 -27.98 -10.84
CA PRO A 148 1.52 -29.12 -11.30
C PRO A 148 0.17 -28.70 -11.92
N LEU A 149 -0.43 -27.60 -11.44
CA LEU A 149 -1.65 -27.04 -12.00
C LEU A 149 -1.40 -26.43 -13.38
N LEU A 150 -0.28 -25.72 -13.55
CA LEU A 150 0.13 -25.16 -14.83
C LEU A 150 0.41 -26.27 -15.85
N LEU A 151 1.14 -27.32 -15.46
CA LEU A 151 1.43 -28.46 -16.34
C LEU A 151 0.13 -29.15 -16.81
N SER A 152 -0.83 -29.35 -15.89
CA SER A 152 -2.17 -29.87 -16.21
C SER A 152 -2.90 -28.97 -17.22
N LEU A 153 -2.89 -27.65 -17.04
CA LEU A 153 -3.52 -26.70 -17.96
C LEU A 153 -2.95 -26.75 -19.38
N PHE A 154 -1.65 -27.00 -19.52
CA PHE A 154 -0.97 -27.13 -20.82
C PHE A 154 -1.03 -28.55 -21.40
N GLY A 155 -1.79 -29.47 -20.79
CA GLY A 155 -1.91 -30.87 -21.26
C GLY A 155 -0.62 -31.68 -21.11
N VAL A 156 0.30 -31.25 -20.24
CA VAL A 156 1.58 -31.90 -20.02
C VAL A 156 1.47 -32.87 -18.85
N GLY A 157 1.81 -34.14 -19.07
CA GLY A 157 1.94 -35.14 -18.01
C GLY A 157 0.68 -35.92 -17.64
N GLY A 158 -0.39 -35.88 -18.45
CA GLY A 158 -1.59 -36.73 -18.27
C GLY A 158 -2.41 -36.41 -17.01
N LEU A 159 -2.34 -35.17 -16.54
CA LEU A 159 -2.99 -34.69 -15.32
C LEU A 159 -4.43 -34.23 -15.61
N ASP A 160 -5.29 -35.16 -16.04
CA ASP A 160 -6.65 -34.89 -16.49
C ASP A 160 -7.73 -35.24 -15.43
N GLY A 161 -8.97 -34.81 -15.67
CA GLY A 161 -10.12 -35.15 -14.84
C GLY A 161 -10.24 -34.31 -13.56
N ALA A 162 -10.41 -34.96 -12.40
CA ALA A 162 -10.64 -34.28 -11.12
C ALA A 162 -9.37 -33.70 -10.47
N PHE A 163 -8.18 -34.04 -10.99
CA PHE A 163 -6.89 -33.64 -10.44
C PHE A 163 -6.72 -32.11 -10.23
N PRO A 164 -6.95 -31.22 -11.22
CA PRO A 164 -6.80 -29.78 -11.03
C PRO A 164 -7.75 -29.21 -9.98
N VAL A 165 -8.97 -29.77 -9.87
CA VAL A 165 -9.96 -29.35 -8.87
C VAL A 165 -9.49 -29.72 -7.45
N VAL A 166 -9.05 -30.97 -7.26
CA VAL A 166 -8.51 -31.43 -5.96
C VAL A 166 -7.27 -30.62 -5.57
N LEU A 167 -6.37 -30.37 -6.53
CA LEU A 167 -5.18 -29.57 -6.31
C LEU A 167 -5.53 -28.13 -5.90
N LEU A 168 -6.53 -27.51 -6.54
CA LEU A 168 -7.00 -26.17 -6.18
C LEU A 168 -7.53 -26.13 -4.74
N VAL A 169 -8.31 -27.12 -4.32
CA VAL A 169 -8.84 -27.23 -2.94
C VAL A 169 -7.70 -27.29 -1.90
N VAL A 170 -6.57 -27.90 -2.24
CA VAL A 170 -5.38 -27.97 -1.37
C VAL A 170 -4.51 -26.71 -1.46
N LEU A 171 -4.37 -26.12 -2.66
CA LEU A 171 -3.55 -24.95 -2.89
C LEU A 171 -4.14 -23.67 -2.28
N VAL A 172 -5.46 -23.51 -2.31
CA VAL A 172 -6.13 -22.32 -1.75
C VAL A 172 -5.77 -22.11 -0.27
N PRO A 173 -5.95 -23.07 0.67
CA PRO A 173 -5.57 -22.85 2.06
C PRO A 173 -4.07 -22.63 2.23
N LEU A 174 -3.23 -23.29 1.42
CA LEU A 174 -1.78 -23.10 1.48
C LEU A 174 -1.38 -21.68 1.05
N PHE A 175 -2.00 -21.14 -0.01
CA PHE A 175 -1.79 -19.76 -0.45
C PHE A 175 -2.35 -18.75 0.55
N VAL A 176 -3.48 -19.05 1.21
CA VAL A 176 -4.01 -18.20 2.30
C VAL A 176 -3.01 -18.12 3.45
N VAL A 177 -2.45 -19.27 3.89
CA VAL A 177 -1.44 -19.29 4.95
C VAL A 177 -0.18 -18.54 4.52
N LEU A 178 0.32 -18.79 3.30
CA LEU A 178 1.48 -18.10 2.76
C LEU A 178 1.26 -16.57 2.72
N ALA A 179 0.10 -16.13 2.24
CA ALA A 179 -0.28 -14.72 2.17
C ALA A 179 -0.39 -14.09 3.56
N LEU A 180 -0.99 -14.79 4.53
CA LEU A 180 -1.08 -14.33 5.91
C LEU A 180 0.31 -14.15 6.54
N VAL A 181 1.18 -15.15 6.41
CA VAL A 181 2.54 -15.09 6.95
C VAL A 181 3.35 -13.97 6.28
N ALA A 182 3.34 -13.90 4.95
CA ALA A 182 4.06 -12.86 4.21
C ALA A 182 3.52 -11.45 4.53
N GLY A 183 2.20 -11.30 4.60
CA GLY A 183 1.52 -10.06 4.96
C GLY A 183 1.88 -9.61 6.37
N LEU A 184 1.88 -10.53 7.34
CA LEU A 184 2.23 -10.23 8.73
C LEU A 184 3.71 -9.84 8.84
N VAL A 185 4.63 -10.60 8.23
CA VAL A 185 6.06 -10.28 8.21
C VAL A 185 6.31 -8.91 7.57
N ASN A 186 5.70 -8.63 6.42
CA ASN A 186 5.87 -7.35 5.74
C ASN A 186 5.24 -6.19 6.53
N GLY A 187 4.04 -6.38 7.08
CA GLY A 187 3.33 -5.41 7.91
C GLY A 187 4.11 -5.06 9.16
N PHE A 188 4.53 -6.06 9.94
CA PHE A 188 5.35 -5.84 11.14
C PHE A 188 6.70 -5.22 10.81
N THR A 189 7.34 -5.62 9.71
CA THR A 189 8.59 -5.00 9.27
C THR A 189 8.38 -3.51 9.01
N THR A 190 7.29 -3.17 8.33
CA THR A 190 6.96 -1.80 7.96
C THR A 190 6.62 -0.94 9.17
N VAL A 191 5.77 -1.48 10.04
CA VAL A 191 5.16 -0.73 11.14
C VAL A 191 6.13 -0.61 12.32
N PHE A 192 6.76 -1.71 12.73
CA PHE A 192 7.55 -1.78 13.96
C PHE A 192 9.05 -1.79 13.70
N VAL A 193 9.52 -2.53 12.68
CA VAL A 193 10.97 -2.66 12.45
C VAL A 193 11.57 -1.38 11.87
N VAL A 194 10.84 -0.62 11.04
CA VAL A 194 11.27 0.69 10.54
C VAL A 194 11.61 1.67 11.69
N PRO A 195 10.73 1.89 12.69
CA PRO A 195 11.04 2.62 13.91
C PRO A 195 12.34 2.19 14.59
N VAL A 196 12.49 0.89 14.81
CA VAL A 196 13.66 0.31 15.48
C VAL A 196 14.95 0.57 14.67
N MET A 197 14.87 0.48 13.33
CA MET A 197 15.98 0.80 12.43
C MET A 197 16.38 2.28 12.52
N MET A 198 15.42 3.18 12.66
CA MET A 198 15.67 4.61 12.81
C MET A 198 16.39 4.95 14.11
N LEU A 199 15.98 4.34 15.23
CA LEU A 199 16.59 4.55 16.54
C LEU A 199 18.02 4.00 16.63
N ARG A 200 18.24 2.78 16.14
CA ARG A 200 19.51 2.05 16.35
C ARG A 200 20.48 2.10 15.15
N GLY A 201 20.09 2.70 14.03
CA GLY A 201 20.95 2.82 12.84
C GLY A 201 21.26 1.49 12.12
N GLY A 202 20.50 0.43 12.41
CA GLY A 202 20.75 -0.94 11.95
C GLY A 202 20.12 -1.31 10.60
N GLY A 203 20.26 -2.58 10.21
CA GLY A 203 19.51 -3.18 9.09
C GLY A 203 18.23 -3.88 9.57
N VAL A 204 17.40 -4.33 8.62
CA VAL A 204 16.11 -4.97 8.90
C VAL A 204 16.24 -6.19 9.84
N LEU A 205 17.24 -7.06 9.61
CA LEU A 205 17.47 -8.22 10.47
C LEU A 205 17.87 -7.83 11.90
N ALA A 206 18.64 -6.76 12.08
CA ALA A 206 19.02 -6.29 13.40
C ALA A 206 17.81 -5.70 14.14
N GLY A 207 16.94 -4.98 13.42
CA GLY A 207 15.67 -4.49 13.97
C GLY A 207 14.74 -5.63 14.38
N TRP A 208 14.60 -6.66 13.53
CA TRP A 208 13.85 -7.88 13.88
C TRP A 208 14.42 -8.60 15.11
N ARG A 209 15.74 -8.75 15.21
CA ARG A 209 16.38 -9.36 16.38
C ARG A 209 16.11 -8.60 17.68
N ARG A 210 16.00 -7.26 17.63
CA ARG A 210 15.64 -6.44 18.79
C ARG A 210 14.14 -6.50 19.10
N LEU A 211 13.29 -6.57 18.09
CA LEU A 211 11.84 -6.61 18.25
C LEU A 211 11.35 -7.98 18.76
N TRP A 212 12.00 -9.08 18.36
CA TRP A 212 11.55 -10.44 18.62
C TRP A 212 11.35 -10.78 20.11
N PRO A 213 12.28 -10.44 21.04
CA PRO A 213 12.06 -10.66 22.47
C PRO A 213 10.80 -9.96 23.00
N THR A 214 10.56 -8.74 22.54
CA THR A 214 9.38 -7.94 22.92
C THR A 214 8.09 -8.56 22.41
N VAL A 215 8.09 -9.06 21.17
CA VAL A 215 6.94 -9.74 20.56
C VAL A 215 6.58 -11.02 21.30
N VAL A 216 7.57 -11.84 21.66
CA VAL A 216 7.33 -13.09 22.40
C VAL A 216 6.89 -12.80 23.84
N ALA A 217 7.47 -11.80 24.50
CA ALA A 217 7.11 -11.41 25.86
C ALA A 217 5.68 -10.84 25.96
N HIS A 218 5.25 -10.05 24.97
CA HIS A 218 3.97 -9.33 24.98
C HIS A 218 3.07 -9.68 23.79
N TRP A 219 3.01 -10.96 23.42
CA TRP A 219 2.31 -11.43 22.21
C TRP A 219 0.83 -11.04 22.16
N THR A 220 0.16 -10.95 23.31
CA THR A 220 -1.25 -10.54 23.40
C THR A 220 -1.47 -9.11 22.94
N GLN A 221 -0.53 -8.19 23.23
CA GLN A 221 -0.59 -6.80 22.82
C GLN A 221 -0.37 -6.66 21.32
N TYR A 222 0.61 -7.36 20.75
CA TYR A 222 0.85 -7.38 19.31
C TYR A 222 -0.31 -8.03 18.54
N LEU A 223 -0.93 -9.07 19.10
CA LEU A 223 -2.12 -9.68 18.51
C LEU A 223 -3.32 -8.73 18.56
N ALA A 224 -3.57 -8.09 19.71
CA ALA A 224 -4.63 -7.07 19.84
C ALA A 224 -4.41 -5.93 18.85
N TYR A 225 -3.19 -5.41 18.74
CA TYR A 225 -2.80 -4.43 17.74
C TYR A 225 -3.09 -4.93 16.32
N ALA A 226 -2.66 -6.15 15.97
CA ALA A 226 -2.84 -6.68 14.62
C ALA A 226 -4.32 -6.79 14.25
N VAL A 227 -5.17 -7.24 15.18
CA VAL A 227 -6.63 -7.33 14.97
C VAL A 227 -7.26 -5.95 14.84
N VAL A 228 -6.96 -5.02 15.77
CA VAL A 228 -7.51 -3.65 15.73
C VAL A 228 -7.04 -2.92 14.48
N SER A 229 -5.75 -2.96 14.17
CA SER A 229 -5.17 -2.34 12.97
C SER A 229 -5.75 -2.94 11.69
N PHE A 230 -6.02 -4.24 11.65
CA PHE A 230 -6.73 -4.87 10.53
C PHE A 230 -8.15 -4.31 10.34
N LEU A 231 -8.93 -4.21 11.42
CA LEU A 231 -10.28 -3.62 11.39
C LEU A 231 -10.25 -2.14 10.99
N LEU A 232 -9.33 -1.36 11.55
CA LEU A 232 -9.13 0.05 11.20
C LEU A 232 -8.68 0.23 9.75
N SER A 233 -7.84 -0.68 9.23
CA SER A 233 -7.40 -0.64 7.83
C SER A 233 -8.56 -0.92 6.88
N ILE A 234 -9.48 -1.84 7.24
CA ILE A 234 -10.72 -2.05 6.48
C ILE A 234 -11.58 -0.79 6.52
N LEU A 235 -11.83 -0.24 7.71
CA LEU A 235 -12.68 0.94 7.87
C LEU A 235 -12.11 2.16 7.14
N GLY A 236 -10.81 2.42 7.31
CA GLY A 236 -10.08 3.47 6.63
C GLY A 236 -10.03 3.25 5.11
N GLY A 237 -9.86 2.01 4.65
CA GLY A 237 -9.91 1.66 3.24
C GLY A 237 -11.29 1.90 2.61
N VAL A 238 -12.37 1.52 3.29
CA VAL A 238 -13.75 1.79 2.85
C VAL A 238 -13.99 3.30 2.82
N LEU A 239 -13.60 4.05 3.86
CA LEU A 239 -13.73 5.50 3.89
C LEU A 239 -13.00 6.16 2.71
N VAL A 240 -11.73 5.81 2.50
CA VAL A 240 -10.92 6.30 1.37
C VAL A 240 -11.58 5.95 0.05
N GLY A 241 -12.06 4.71 -0.10
CA GLY A 241 -12.72 4.23 -1.31
C GLY A 241 -14.00 5.02 -1.62
N VAL A 242 -14.89 5.17 -0.64
CA VAL A 242 -16.14 5.92 -0.79
C VAL A 242 -15.86 7.38 -1.15
N VAL A 243 -14.97 8.05 -0.42
CA VAL A 243 -14.63 9.45 -0.70
C VAL A 243 -13.97 9.60 -2.07
N THR A 244 -13.13 8.65 -2.48
CA THR A 244 -12.51 8.65 -3.82
C THR A 244 -13.55 8.46 -4.93
N VAL A 245 -14.52 7.56 -4.73
CA VAL A 245 -15.63 7.37 -5.69
C VAL A 245 -16.49 8.62 -5.79
N VAL A 246 -16.87 9.22 -4.66
CA VAL A 246 -17.62 10.48 -4.64
C VAL A 246 -16.83 11.58 -5.34
N ALA A 247 -15.53 11.70 -5.07
CA ALA A 247 -14.65 12.65 -5.75
C ALA A 247 -14.58 12.38 -7.26
N ALA A 248 -14.51 11.13 -7.69
CA ALA A 248 -14.53 10.77 -9.11
C ALA A 248 -15.82 11.24 -9.78
N VAL A 249 -16.98 11.02 -9.16
CA VAL A 249 -18.29 11.47 -9.66
C VAL A 249 -18.35 13.00 -9.74
N VAL A 250 -17.88 13.69 -8.70
CA VAL A 250 -17.84 15.17 -8.69
C VAL A 250 -16.90 15.70 -9.78
N LEU A 251 -15.73 15.07 -9.97
CA LEU A 251 -14.77 15.44 -11.01
C LEU A 251 -15.28 15.13 -12.42
N LEU A 252 -16.17 14.14 -12.59
CA LEU A 252 -16.82 13.90 -13.87
C LEU A 252 -17.72 15.06 -14.31
N ILE A 253 -18.14 15.97 -13.43
CA ILE A 253 -18.92 17.15 -13.84
C ILE A 253 -18.07 18.10 -14.71
N PRO A 254 -16.93 18.63 -14.23
CA PRO A 254 -16.07 19.48 -15.07
C PRO A 254 -15.36 18.70 -16.19
N PHE A 255 -14.88 17.49 -15.92
CA PHE A 255 -14.17 16.69 -16.93
C PHE A 255 -15.10 16.05 -17.95
N GLY A 256 -16.35 15.77 -17.60
CA GLY A 256 -17.33 15.13 -18.48
C GLY A 256 -17.63 15.97 -19.72
N LEU A 257 -17.66 17.29 -19.59
CA LEU A 257 -17.77 18.19 -20.74
C LEU A 257 -16.56 18.07 -21.67
N LEU A 258 -15.35 17.98 -21.10
CA LEU A 258 -14.11 17.82 -21.87
C LEU A 258 -14.05 16.45 -22.57
N PHE A 259 -14.54 15.39 -21.91
CA PHE A 259 -14.70 14.09 -22.53
C PHE A 259 -15.72 14.13 -23.67
N ALA A 260 -16.87 14.77 -23.47
CA ALA A 260 -17.88 14.94 -24.51
C ALA A 260 -17.33 15.71 -25.72
N LEU A 261 -16.53 16.75 -25.49
CA LEU A 261 -15.81 17.46 -26.56
C LEU A 261 -14.81 16.56 -27.28
N GLY A 262 -14.06 15.73 -26.56
CA GLY A 262 -13.16 14.74 -27.16
C GLY A 262 -13.88 13.71 -28.03
N ILE A 263 -15.03 13.21 -27.55
CA ILE A 263 -15.90 12.28 -28.31
C ILE A 263 -16.46 12.98 -29.55
N GLY A 264 -16.93 14.23 -29.43
CA GLY A 264 -17.37 15.01 -30.59
C GLY A 264 -16.26 15.23 -31.61
N ALA A 265 -15.04 15.49 -31.15
CA ALA A 265 -13.87 15.65 -32.01
C ALA A 265 -13.47 14.35 -32.73
N LEU A 266 -13.68 13.16 -32.12
CA LEU A 266 -13.46 11.88 -32.81
C LEU A 266 -14.28 11.76 -34.09
N ALA A 267 -15.52 12.23 -34.08
CA ALA A 267 -16.43 12.16 -35.22
C ALA A 267 -16.04 13.12 -36.37
N VAL A 268 -15.24 14.16 -36.07
CA VAL A 268 -14.81 15.17 -37.06
C VAL A 268 -13.39 14.89 -37.55
N ALA A 269 -12.49 14.59 -36.63
CA ALA A 269 -11.08 14.31 -36.88
C ALA A 269 -10.57 13.32 -35.83
N GLU A 270 -10.59 12.03 -36.19
CA GLU A 270 -10.17 10.92 -35.33
C GLU A 270 -8.85 11.17 -34.56
N PRO A 271 -7.73 11.58 -35.19
CA PRO A 271 -6.48 11.78 -34.44
C PRO A 271 -6.57 12.91 -33.40
N VAL A 272 -7.38 13.94 -33.67
CA VAL A 272 -7.60 15.05 -32.74
C VAL A 272 -8.47 14.59 -31.56
N GLY A 273 -9.54 13.83 -31.84
CA GLY A 273 -10.40 13.26 -30.80
C GLY A 273 -9.64 12.33 -29.86
N ILE A 274 -8.81 11.43 -30.40
CA ILE A 274 -7.96 10.54 -29.59
C ILE A 274 -7.02 11.37 -28.71
N GLY A 275 -6.34 12.37 -29.29
CA GLY A 275 -5.44 13.25 -28.55
C GLY A 275 -6.14 13.96 -27.38
N VAL A 276 -7.32 14.53 -27.61
CA VAL A 276 -8.11 15.19 -26.57
C VAL A 276 -8.51 14.19 -25.47
N LEU A 277 -9.02 13.01 -25.84
CA LEU A 277 -9.46 12.02 -24.86
C LEU A 277 -8.31 11.48 -24.01
N VAL A 278 -7.13 11.26 -24.60
CA VAL A 278 -5.93 10.85 -23.85
C VAL A 278 -5.52 11.94 -22.87
N VAL A 279 -5.45 13.19 -23.30
CA VAL A 279 -5.06 14.31 -22.43
C VAL A 279 -6.05 14.51 -21.30
N VAL A 280 -7.35 14.53 -21.60
CA VAL A 280 -8.42 14.69 -20.60
C VAL A 280 -8.46 13.49 -19.66
N GLY A 281 -8.30 12.27 -20.17
CA GLY A 281 -8.24 11.04 -19.38
C GLY A 281 -7.07 11.00 -18.41
N VAL A 282 -5.87 11.37 -18.88
CA VAL A 282 -4.68 11.47 -18.02
C VAL A 282 -4.87 12.56 -16.98
N ALA A 283 -5.39 13.74 -17.35
CA ALA A 283 -5.63 14.82 -16.42
C ALA A 283 -6.68 14.46 -15.34
N PHE A 284 -7.75 13.77 -15.73
CA PHE A 284 -8.75 13.23 -14.81
C PHE A 284 -8.12 12.22 -13.85
N GLY A 285 -7.36 11.25 -14.39
CA GLY A 285 -6.68 10.23 -13.59
C GLY A 285 -5.70 10.82 -12.58
N VAL A 286 -4.85 11.76 -13.01
CA VAL A 286 -3.90 12.46 -12.12
C VAL A 286 -4.63 13.25 -11.03
N THR A 287 -5.71 13.95 -11.38
CA THR A 287 -6.51 14.72 -10.41
C THR A 287 -7.17 13.78 -9.39
N LEU A 288 -7.75 12.66 -9.86
CA LEU A 288 -8.37 11.67 -8.99
C LEU A 288 -7.35 11.01 -8.07
N LEU A 289 -6.15 10.67 -8.57
CA LEU A 289 -5.05 10.14 -7.76
C LEU A 289 -4.60 11.14 -6.70
N ALA A 290 -4.51 12.44 -7.03
CA ALA A 290 -4.16 13.47 -6.07
C ALA A 290 -5.20 13.59 -4.95
N VAL A 291 -6.50 13.52 -5.29
CA VAL A 291 -7.58 13.51 -4.29
C VAL A 291 -7.51 12.25 -3.42
N ALA A 292 -7.36 11.07 -4.02
CA ALA A 292 -7.23 9.82 -3.27
C ALA A 292 -6.04 9.86 -2.30
N ALA A 293 -4.89 10.39 -2.74
CA ALA A 293 -3.70 10.55 -1.89
C ALA A 293 -3.95 11.50 -0.72
N LEU A 294 -4.65 12.63 -0.93
CA LEU A 294 -5.02 13.56 0.14
C LEU A 294 -5.95 12.92 1.17
N VAL A 295 -6.92 12.13 0.70
CA VAL A 295 -7.88 11.42 1.57
C VAL A 295 -7.18 10.33 2.39
N GLN A 296 -6.12 9.72 1.85
CA GLN A 296 -5.31 8.73 2.56
C GLN A 296 -4.46 9.32 3.69
N VAL A 297 -4.10 10.60 3.63
CA VAL A 297 -3.24 11.26 4.64
C VAL A 297 -3.73 11.03 6.08
N PRO A 298 -4.98 11.38 6.46
CA PRO A 298 -5.45 11.20 7.83
C PRO A 298 -5.47 9.74 8.25
N VAL A 299 -5.91 8.84 7.37
CA VAL A 299 -6.00 7.40 7.67
C VAL A 299 -4.61 6.81 7.91
N GLN A 300 -3.64 7.09 7.05
CA GLN A 300 -2.28 6.59 7.21
C GLN A 300 -1.58 7.19 8.42
N THR A 301 -1.82 8.48 8.70
CA THR A 301 -1.23 9.16 9.86
C THR A 301 -1.76 8.57 11.16
N TYR A 302 -3.07 8.37 11.25
CA TYR A 302 -3.72 7.74 12.39
C TYR A 302 -3.20 6.34 12.67
N LEU A 303 -3.22 5.46 11.66
CA LEU A 303 -2.73 4.08 11.80
C LEU A 303 -1.26 4.03 12.23
N ARG A 304 -0.46 4.99 11.77
CA ARG A 304 0.97 5.05 12.10
C ARG A 304 1.22 5.57 13.51
N TYR A 305 0.52 6.61 13.96
CA TYR A 305 0.61 7.06 15.34
C TYR A 305 0.16 5.97 16.32
N TYR A 306 -0.98 5.32 16.04
CA TYR A 306 -1.47 4.19 16.83
C TYR A 306 -0.39 3.11 17.01
N ALA A 307 0.28 2.73 15.92
CA ALA A 307 1.35 1.74 16.02
C ALA A 307 2.60 2.20 16.79
N LEU A 308 2.98 3.47 16.65
CA LEU A 308 4.12 4.05 17.36
C LEU A 308 3.83 4.15 18.87
N MET A 309 2.59 4.49 19.24
CA MET A 309 2.13 4.53 20.62
C MET A 309 2.18 3.15 21.27
N VAL A 310 1.54 2.16 20.63
CA VAL A 310 1.58 0.77 21.10
C VAL A 310 3.02 0.29 21.26
N LEU A 311 3.89 0.57 20.29
CA LEU A 311 5.30 0.14 20.36
C LEU A 311 6.02 0.71 21.58
N GLY A 312 5.88 2.00 21.85
CA GLY A 312 6.55 2.60 23.00
C GLY A 312 5.92 2.23 24.34
N ASP A 313 4.64 1.83 24.39
CA ASP A 313 4.00 1.37 25.63
C ASP A 313 4.46 -0.05 25.98
N VAL A 314 4.78 -0.86 24.95
CA VAL A 314 5.37 -2.19 25.14
C VAL A 314 6.85 -2.11 25.52
N ASP A 315 7.63 -1.21 24.89
CA ASP A 315 9.05 -1.01 25.17
C ASP A 315 9.41 0.48 25.09
N ALA A 316 9.61 1.12 26.25
CA ALA A 316 9.95 2.54 26.36
C ALA A 316 11.28 2.91 25.66
N ASP A 317 12.22 1.95 25.50
CA ASP A 317 13.45 2.19 24.73
C ASP A 317 13.18 2.39 23.23
N LEU A 318 11.99 1.99 22.76
CA LEU A 318 11.57 2.05 21.36
C LEU A 318 10.55 3.15 21.10
N ASP A 319 10.26 4.01 22.08
CA ASP A 319 9.29 5.08 21.95
C ASP A 319 9.84 6.26 21.13
N LEU A 320 9.37 6.40 19.90
CA LEU A 320 9.72 7.51 19.02
C LEU A 320 8.89 8.77 19.25
N VAL A 321 7.75 8.64 19.92
CA VAL A 321 6.73 9.70 20.08
C VAL A 321 6.41 9.95 21.56
N ALA A 322 7.42 9.76 22.42
CA ALA A 322 7.28 9.88 23.87
C ALA A 322 6.77 11.27 24.29
N GLU A 323 7.24 12.33 23.63
CA GLU A 323 6.80 13.71 23.88
C GLU A 323 5.32 13.90 23.54
N GLN A 324 4.88 13.43 22.36
CA GLN A 324 3.48 13.52 21.95
C GLN A 324 2.55 12.71 22.85
N ARG A 325 2.97 11.51 23.23
CA ARG A 325 2.21 10.64 24.13
C ARG A 325 2.07 11.26 25.51
N ALA A 326 3.16 11.80 26.06
CA ALA A 326 3.12 12.49 27.35
C ALA A 326 2.20 13.72 27.30
N ALA A 327 2.24 14.50 26.20
CA ALA A 327 1.39 15.66 26.02
C ALA A 327 -0.11 15.32 26.06
N VAL A 328 -0.55 14.32 25.29
CA VAL A 328 -1.98 13.94 25.25
C VAL A 328 -2.45 13.32 26.57
N ARG A 329 -1.65 12.43 27.16
CA ARG A 329 -2.00 11.82 28.46
C ARG A 329 -2.00 12.82 29.63
N SER A 330 -1.18 13.87 29.54
CA SER A 330 -1.22 14.99 30.49
C SER A 330 -2.42 15.92 30.29
N ALA A 331 -3.03 15.92 29.11
CA ALA A 331 -4.23 16.69 28.78
C ALA A 331 -5.55 15.95 29.08
N GLY A 332 -5.51 14.64 29.33
CA GLY A 332 -6.64 13.83 29.83
C GLY A 332 -7.11 14.23 31.24
N PRO A 333 -8.31 13.78 31.69
CA PRO A 333 -9.19 14.50 32.61
C PRO A 333 -8.60 14.63 34.03
N SER A 334 -7.77 15.65 34.20
CA SER A 334 -7.33 16.19 35.50
C SER A 334 -7.69 17.67 35.66
N GLY A 335 -8.54 18.18 34.76
CA GLY A 335 -9.06 19.56 34.76
C GLY A 335 -10.41 19.78 35.45
N GLU A 336 -11.08 18.73 35.94
CA GLU A 336 -12.23 18.87 36.86
C GLU A 336 -11.78 18.70 38.31
N SER A 337 -10.96 19.63 38.79
CA SER A 337 -10.90 19.93 40.22
C SER A 337 -10.39 21.36 40.41
N VAL A 338 -11.33 22.27 40.59
CA VAL A 338 -11.49 23.22 41.71
C VAL A 338 -12.39 24.37 41.27
#